data_AF-A0A0C2JMT0-F1
#
_entry.id   AF-A0A0C2JMT0-F1
#
_cell.length_a   1.000
_cell.length_b   1.000
_cell.length_c   1.000
_cell.angle_alpha   90.00
_cell.angle_beta   90.00
_cell.angle_gamma   90.00
#
_symmetry.space_group_name_H-M   'P 1'
#
loop_
_entity.id
_entity.type
_entity.pdbx_description
1 polymer ?
#
loop_
_entity_poly.entity_id
_entity_poly.type
_entity_poly.pdbx_seq_one_letter_code
_entity_poly.pdbx_strand_id
1 'polypeptide(L)'
;MPDTGPPVRDAGFEEDPRYRTAKRELAIALAYWVAFTVAVTATAWLLGGGKTADELTFVLGFPAWFFWSVPVTCLVFSGIAYVLVRRFFTDVPLSADGDAGGPEER
;
A
#
# COMPACT_ATOMS: atom_id res chain seq x y z
N MET A 1 -0.54 55.35 -12.25
CA MET A 1 -1.52 54.40 -11.71
C MET A 1 -1.00 53.02 -12.05
N PRO A 2 -0.67 52.15 -11.07
CA PRO A 2 -0.14 50.83 -11.39
C PRO A 2 -1.24 50.00 -12.06
N ASP A 3 -0.88 49.34 -13.15
CA ASP A 3 -1.73 48.46 -13.94
C ASP A 3 -2.12 47.24 -13.09
N THR A 4 -3.34 47.27 -12.53
CA THR A 4 -3.93 46.09 -11.91
C THR A 4 -4.44 45.22 -13.04
N GLY A 5 -3.64 44.22 -13.41
CA GLY A 5 -4.01 43.20 -14.40
C GLY A 5 -5.38 42.58 -14.13
N PRO A 6 -5.98 41.92 -15.14
CA PRO A 6 -7.36 41.46 -15.06
C PRO A 6 -7.58 40.56 -13.82
N PRO A 7 -8.76 40.64 -13.18
CA PRO A 7 -9.05 39.82 -12.01
C PRO A 7 -8.88 38.35 -12.36
N VAL A 8 -8.08 37.64 -11.55
CA VAL A 8 -7.93 36.18 -11.64
C VAL A 8 -9.35 35.61 -11.55
N ARG A 9 -9.86 35.10 -12.67
CA ARG A 9 -11.16 34.43 -12.70
C ARG A 9 -11.08 33.29 -11.70
N ASP A 10 -12.07 33.17 -10.82
CA ASP A 10 -12.26 32.00 -9.96
C ASP A 10 -12.41 30.77 -10.86
N ALA A 11 -11.28 30.13 -11.16
CA ALA A 11 -11.25 28.86 -11.82
C ALA A 11 -11.89 27.88 -10.83
N GLY A 12 -13.13 27.47 -11.11
CA GLY A 12 -13.78 26.41 -10.36
C GLY A 12 -12.81 25.24 -10.22
N PHE A 13 -12.68 24.71 -9.01
CA PHE A 13 -11.75 23.63 -8.72
C PHE A 13 -12.22 22.37 -9.47
N GLU A 14 -11.57 22.04 -10.58
CA GLU A 14 -11.82 20.82 -11.35
C GLU A 14 -10.90 19.72 -10.79
N GLU A 15 -11.46 18.71 -10.12
CA GLU A 15 -10.69 17.61 -9.53
C GLU A 15 -10.15 16.70 -10.65
N ASP A 16 -8.83 16.55 -10.74
CA ASP A 16 -8.20 15.67 -11.73
C ASP A 16 -8.74 14.24 -11.56
N PRO A 17 -9.24 13.58 -12.62
CA PRO A 17 -9.75 12.21 -12.56
C PRO A 17 -8.74 11.20 -12.01
N ARG A 18 -7.43 11.49 -12.04
CA ARG A 18 -6.35 10.70 -11.40
C ARG A 18 -6.53 10.61 -9.88
N TYR A 19 -7.09 11.62 -9.22
CA TYR A 19 -7.36 11.58 -7.77
C TYR A 19 -8.37 10.49 -7.39
N ARG A 20 -9.35 10.21 -8.25
CA ARG A 20 -10.33 9.14 -8.00
C ARG A 20 -9.66 7.76 -8.02
N THR A 21 -8.73 7.55 -8.95
CA THR A 21 -7.92 6.32 -9.01
C THR A 21 -7.00 6.20 -7.80
N ALA A 22 -6.26 7.26 -7.46
CA ALA A 22 -5.37 7.29 -6.31
C ALA A 22 -6.11 7.02 -4.98
N LYS A 23 -7.32 7.58 -4.80
CA LYS A 23 -8.15 7.35 -3.62
C LYS A 23 -8.57 5.88 -3.47
N ARG A 24 -8.88 5.21 -4.58
CA ARG A 24 -9.20 3.77 -4.59
C ARG A 24 -7.98 2.93 -4.24
N GLU A 25 -6.83 3.23 -4.84
CA GLU A 25 -5.58 2.50 -4.58
C GLU A 25 -5.09 2.69 -3.14
N LEU A 26 -5.21 3.90 -2.60
CA LEU A 26 -4.96 4.19 -1.19
C LEU A 26 -5.84 3.34 -0.27
N ALA A 27 -7.13 3.22 -0.56
CA ALA A 27 -8.04 2.40 0.23
C ALA A 27 -7.63 0.91 0.21
N ILE A 28 -7.17 0.40 -0.93
CA ILE A 28 -6.66 -0.97 -1.05
C ILE A 28 -5.38 -1.14 -0.23
N ALA A 29 -4.44 -0.20 -0.35
CA ALA A 29 -3.19 -0.22 0.41
C ALA A 29 -3.45 -0.15 1.92
N LEU A 30 -4.39 0.69 2.35
CA LEU A 30 -4.78 0.80 3.76
C LEU A 30 -5.41 -0.49 4.27
N ALA A 31 -6.35 -1.09 3.51
CA ALA A 31 -6.96 -2.36 3.88
C ALA A 31 -5.91 -3.48 3.98
N TYR A 32 -4.96 -3.53 3.04
CA TYR A 32 -3.85 -4.47 3.06
C TYR A 32 -2.97 -4.29 4.30
N TRP A 33 -2.63 -3.05 4.66
CA TRP A 33 -1.84 -2.75 5.85
C TRP A 33 -2.55 -3.16 7.16
N VAL A 34 -3.85 -2.87 7.27
CA VAL A 34 -4.65 -3.30 8.43
C VAL A 34 -4.70 -4.82 8.51
N ALA A 35 -4.96 -5.50 7.39
CA ALA A 35 -5.00 -6.96 7.34
C ALA A 35 -3.65 -7.58 7.75
N PHE A 36 -2.54 -7.02 7.27
CA PHE A 36 -1.19 -7.47 7.65
C PHE A 36 -0.95 -7.30 9.15
N THR A 37 -1.26 -6.11 9.68
CA THR A 37 -1.08 -5.78 11.10
C THR A 37 -1.90 -6.73 11.99
N VAL A 38 -3.16 -6.96 11.63
CA VAL A 38 -4.03 -7.90 12.35
C VAL A 38 -3.50 -9.33 12.26
N ALA A 39 -3.10 -9.79 11.08
CA ALA A 39 -2.60 -11.15 10.90
C ALA A 39 -1.33 -11.42 11.71
N VAL A 40 -0.36 -10.50 11.69
CA VAL A 40 0.88 -10.61 12.50
C VAL A 40 0.54 -10.59 13.98
N THR A 41 -0.24 -9.60 14.43
CA THR A 41 -0.54 -9.39 15.86
C THR A 41 -1.39 -10.54 16.42
N ALA A 42 -2.42 -10.97 15.70
CA ALA A 42 -3.28 -12.06 16.13
C ALA A 42 -2.51 -13.38 16.20
N THR A 43 -1.68 -13.69 15.19
CA THR A 43 -0.85 -14.91 15.18
C THR A 43 0.15 -14.91 16.33
N ALA A 44 0.82 -13.77 16.58
CA ALA A 44 1.76 -13.63 17.68
C ALA A 44 1.07 -13.79 19.04
N TRP A 45 -0.11 -13.19 19.22
CA TRP A 45 -0.86 -13.28 20.46
C TRP A 45 -1.44 -14.68 20.71
N LEU A 46 -1.94 -15.35 19.67
CA LEU A 46 -2.49 -16.71 19.78
C LEU A 46 -1.40 -17.75 20.12
N LEU A 47 -0.21 -17.61 19.52
CA LEU A 47 0.87 -18.58 19.69
C LEU A 47 1.81 -18.24 20.86
N GLY A 48 1.98 -16.97 21.21
CA GLY A 48 2.91 -16.51 22.24
C GLY A 48 2.25 -15.89 23.48
N GLY A 49 0.97 -15.51 23.41
CA GLY A 49 0.27 -14.87 24.51
C GLY A 49 0.19 -15.76 25.74
N GLY A 50 0.69 -15.26 26.87
CA GLY A 50 0.62 -15.94 28.18
C GLY A 50 1.55 -17.14 28.35
N LYS A 51 2.42 -17.46 27.37
CA LYS A 51 3.39 -18.55 27.51
C LYS A 51 4.64 -18.07 28.27
N THR A 52 5.11 -18.89 29.20
CA THR A 52 6.40 -18.70 29.86
C THR A 52 7.55 -19.22 28.98
N ALA A 53 8.81 -18.88 29.32
CA ALA A 53 9.97 -19.24 28.51
C ALA A 53 10.10 -20.75 28.25
N ASP A 54 9.68 -21.57 29.23
CA ASP A 54 9.78 -23.03 29.18
C ASP A 54 8.69 -23.68 28.30
N GLU A 55 7.61 -22.96 28.00
CA GLU A 55 6.47 -23.45 27.21
C GLU A 55 6.54 -23.02 25.73
N LEU A 56 7.56 -22.24 25.37
CA LEU A 56 7.77 -21.76 24.01
C LEU A 56 8.19 -22.90 23.10
N THR A 57 7.35 -23.21 22.12
CA THR A 57 7.74 -24.08 21.01
C THR A 57 8.71 -23.35 20.11
N PHE A 58 9.81 -24.01 19.72
CA PHE A 58 10.77 -23.45 18.78
C PHE A 58 10.66 -24.13 17.42
N VAL A 59 10.69 -23.34 16.35
CA VAL A 59 10.75 -23.77 14.96
C VAL A 59 12.03 -23.21 14.37
N LEU A 60 12.93 -24.08 13.91
CA LEU A 60 14.24 -23.72 13.34
C LEU A 60 15.09 -22.80 14.25
N GLY A 61 14.98 -22.97 15.57
CA GLY A 61 15.71 -22.16 16.55
C GLY A 61 15.05 -20.83 16.92
N PHE A 62 13.89 -20.49 16.33
CA PHE A 62 13.12 -19.30 16.67
C PHE A 62 11.83 -19.68 17.41
N PRO A 63 11.32 -18.82 18.31
CA PRO A 63 10.00 -19.02 18.90
C PRO A 63 8.92 -19.18 17.81
N ALA A 64 8.03 -20.16 17.97
CA ALA A 64 6.99 -20.46 16.99
C ALA A 64 6.09 -19.24 16.73
N TRP A 65 5.76 -18.47 17.77
CA TRP A 65 4.99 -17.24 17.59
C TRP A 65 5.69 -16.25 16.66
N PHE A 66 7.01 -16.17 16.68
CA PHE A 66 7.78 -15.29 15.78
C PHE A 66 7.81 -15.88 14.37
N PHE A 67 8.15 -17.16 14.23
CA PHE A 67 8.28 -17.81 12.93
C PHE A 67 6.96 -17.80 12.15
N TRP A 68 5.85 -18.09 12.80
CA TRP A 68 4.54 -18.08 12.13
C TRP A 68 3.98 -16.67 11.93
N SER A 69 4.28 -15.72 12.83
CA SER A 69 3.76 -14.35 12.69
C SER A 69 4.52 -13.51 11.68
N VAL A 70 5.85 -13.60 11.60
CA VAL A 70 6.65 -12.68 10.79
C VAL A 70 6.99 -13.27 9.42
N PRO A 71 7.91 -14.25 9.28
CA PRO A 71 8.34 -14.68 7.95
C PRO A 71 7.22 -15.35 7.14
N VAL A 72 6.37 -16.18 7.77
CA VAL A 72 5.26 -16.83 7.07
C VAL A 72 4.22 -15.82 6.61
N THR A 73 3.77 -14.92 7.50
CA THR A 73 2.84 -13.85 7.11
C THR A 73 3.43 -12.95 6.04
N CYS A 74 4.72 -12.59 6.13
CA CYS A 74 5.40 -11.83 5.09
C CYS A 74 5.33 -12.52 3.74
N LEU A 75 5.66 -13.82 3.65
CA LEU A 75 5.60 -14.57 2.39
C LEU A 75 4.18 -14.61 1.81
N VAL A 76 3.17 -14.87 2.64
CA VAL A 76 1.76 -14.88 2.22
C VAL A 76 1.34 -13.50 1.70
N PHE A 77 1.64 -12.44 2.46
CA PHE A 77 1.25 -11.09 2.12
C PHE A 77 2.02 -10.55 0.90
N SER A 78 3.29 -10.91 0.70
CA SER A 78 4.02 -10.64 -0.54
C SER A 78 3.32 -11.23 -1.77
N GLY A 79 2.80 -12.45 -1.68
CA GLY A 79 2.00 -13.06 -2.74
C GLY A 79 0.68 -12.31 -2.99
N ILE A 80 -0.01 -11.90 -1.93
CA ILE A 80 -1.23 -11.09 -2.03
C ILE A 80 -0.92 -9.73 -2.69
N ALA A 81 0.15 -9.05 -2.27
CA ALA A 81 0.58 -7.77 -2.83
C ALA A 81 0.88 -7.91 -4.34
N TYR A 82 1.57 -8.97 -4.75
CA TYR A 82 1.81 -9.24 -6.17
C TYR A 82 0.50 -9.33 -6.96
N VAL A 83 -0.49 -10.07 -6.45
CA VAL A 83 -1.81 -10.18 -7.09
C VAL A 83 -2.55 -8.84 -7.09
N LEU A 84 -2.49 -8.08 -5.99
CA LEU A 84 -3.16 -6.79 -5.87
C LEU A 84 -2.61 -5.78 -6.88
N VAL A 85 -1.28 -5.63 -6.96
CA VAL A 85 -0.64 -4.72 -7.92
C VAL A 85 -1.00 -5.11 -9.34
N ARG A 86 -0.92 -6.39 -9.70
CA ARG A 86 -1.19 -6.87 -11.07
C ARG A 86 -2.65 -6.73 -11.50
N ARG A 87 -3.60 -6.67 -10.57
CA ARG A 87 -5.05 -6.69 -10.87
C ARG A 87 -5.77 -5.38 -10.59
N PHE A 88 -5.28 -4.58 -9.64
CA PHE A 88 -6.02 -3.42 -9.13
C PHE A 88 -5.27 -2.09 -9.26
N PHE A 89 -3.94 -2.10 -9.39
CA PHE A 89 -3.17 -0.88 -9.58
C PHE A 89 -3.11 -0.55 -11.06
N THR A 90 -3.33 0.72 -11.37
CA THR A 90 -3.32 1.23 -12.75
C THR A 90 -2.09 2.11 -12.92
N ASP A 91 -1.32 1.89 -13.98
CA ASP A 91 -0.21 2.78 -14.32
C ASP A 91 -0.76 4.16 -14.72
N VAL A 92 -0.47 5.17 -13.93
CA VAL A 92 -0.87 6.56 -14.20
C VAL A 92 0.33 7.33 -14.78
N PRO A 93 0.18 7.98 -15.96
CA PRO A 93 1.26 8.77 -16.52
C PRO A 93 1.57 9.97 -15.62
N LEU A 94 2.86 10.14 -15.29
CA LEU A 94 3.33 11.25 -14.47
C LEU A 94 3.40 12.58 -15.24
N SER A 95 3.31 12.54 -16.58
CA SER A 95 3.30 13.71 -17.44
C SER A 95 2.01 14.53 -17.27
N ALA A 96 2.16 15.86 -17.27
CA ALA A 96 1.04 16.81 -17.21
C ALA A 96 0.09 16.68 -18.41
N ASP A 97 0.63 16.34 -19.59
CA ASP A 97 -0.14 16.25 -20.84
C ASP A 97 -0.76 14.86 -21.10
N GLY A 98 -0.59 13.90 -20.18
CA GLY A 98 -1.21 12.57 -20.30
C GLY A 98 -0.67 11.67 -21.41
N ASP A 99 0.35 12.11 -22.15
CA ASP A 99 0.99 11.30 -23.19
C ASP A 99 2.14 10.47 -22.62
N ALA A 100 2.02 9.15 -22.72
CA ALA A 100 3.08 8.19 -22.48
C ALA A 100 3.62 7.74 -23.85
N GLY A 101 4.27 8.65 -24.57
CA GLY A 101 4.66 8.37 -25.96
C GLY A 101 5.38 9.49 -26.70
N GLY A 102 6.51 9.98 -26.20
CA GLY A 102 7.49 10.59 -27.10
C GLY A 102 8.11 9.48 -27.97
N PRO A 103 8.10 9.58 -29.32
CA PRO A 103 8.63 8.52 -30.17
C PRO A 103 10.12 8.30 -29.88
N GLU A 104 10.46 7.04 -29.60
CA GLU A 104 11.84 6.56 -29.57
C GLU A 104 12.40 6.62 -31.00
N GLU A 105 12.99 7.75 -31.39
CA GLU A 105 13.79 7.85 -32.60
C GLU A 105 15.24 7.39 -32.32
N ARG A 106 15.54 6.20 -32.88
CA ARG A 106 16.83 5.61 -33.27
C ARG A 106 17.65 4.79 -32.28
#